data_AF-A0A2K1L986-F1
#
_entry.id   AF-A0A2K1L986-F1
#
_cell.length_a   1.000
_cell.length_b   1.000
_cell.length_c   1.000
_cell.angle_alpha   90.00
_cell.angle_beta   90.00
_cell.angle_gamma   90.00
#
_symmetry.space_group_name_H-M   'P 1'
#
loop_
_entity.id
_entity.type
_entity.pdbx_description
1 polymer ?
#
loop_
_entity_poly.entity_id
_entity_poly.type
_entity_poly.pdbx_seq_one_letter_code
_entity_poly.pdbx_strand_id
1 'polypeptide(L)'
;MKMAVYKPSAFYKGLLPPLFQSRTSNLREAVIIGSVLRKVPIPVLHSSVALLKIADMEDCGTNSYFLKLLLDKKYALPYRVLDSVLAHFARFIEDKRDPPVIWHRSLLTFDQRYKNELSEEDKGKLKDLMRRQKHYLVTPEIHRELLNSRNRG
;
A
#
# COMPACT_ATOMS: atom_id res chain seq x y z
N MET A 1 -3.03 24.35 -12.06
CA MET A 1 -3.42 23.84 -10.73
C MET A 1 -2.34 24.14 -9.68
N LYS A 2 -2.20 25.39 -9.23
CA LYS A 2 -1.24 25.76 -8.16
C LYS A 2 -1.86 26.51 -6.96
N MET A 3 -3.16 26.79 -6.96
CA MET A 3 -3.82 27.55 -5.88
C MET A 3 -4.62 26.71 -4.86
N ALA A 4 -4.79 25.40 -5.08
CA ALA A 4 -5.53 24.52 -4.16
C ALA A 4 -4.70 24.06 -2.93
N VAL A 5 -3.43 24.44 -2.84
CA VAL A 5 -2.50 23.96 -1.79
C VAL A 5 -2.56 24.81 -0.52
N TYR A 6 -3.25 25.96 -0.53
CA TYR A 6 -3.23 26.92 0.59
C TYR A 6 -4.06 26.49 1.80
N LYS A 7 -4.88 25.44 1.68
CA LYS A 7 -5.53 24.75 2.81
C LYS A 7 -5.32 23.24 2.67
N PRO A 8 -4.24 22.69 3.25
CA PRO A 8 -3.92 21.27 3.16
C PRO A 8 -5.12 20.39 3.54
N SER A 9 -5.85 20.75 4.60
CA SER A 9 -7.04 20.03 5.06
C SER A 9 -8.18 19.99 4.04
N ALA A 10 -8.43 21.08 3.29
CA ALA A 10 -9.48 21.12 2.27
C ALA A 10 -9.07 20.34 1.01
N PHE A 11 -7.79 20.43 0.62
CA PHE A 11 -7.23 19.65 -0.47
C PHE A 11 -7.31 18.14 -0.19
N TYR A 12 -6.95 17.70 1.02
CA TYR A 12 -7.03 16.29 1.42
C TYR A 12 -8.48 15.81 1.57
N LYS A 13 -9.37 16.64 2.13
CA LYS A 13 -10.81 16.32 2.18
C LYS A 13 -11.43 16.22 0.79
N GLY A 14 -10.90 16.91 -0.22
CA GLY A 14 -11.35 16.78 -1.61
C GLY A 14 -10.67 15.65 -2.38
N LEU A 15 -9.45 15.26 -2.00
CA LEU A 15 -8.67 14.24 -2.70
C LEU A 15 -8.90 12.81 -2.18
N LEU A 16 -9.26 12.66 -0.90
CA LEU A 16 -9.54 11.36 -0.29
C LEU A 16 -10.85 10.70 -0.77
N PRO A 17 -11.98 11.41 -0.94
CA PRO A 17 -13.23 10.78 -1.38
C PRO A 17 -13.14 10.14 -2.78
N PRO A 18 -12.50 10.75 -3.80
CA PRO A 18 -12.28 10.09 -5.09
C PRO A 18 -11.41 8.82 -4.99
N LEU A 19 -10.48 8.75 -4.02
CA LEU A 19 -9.66 7.55 -3.79
C LEU A 19 -10.49 6.38 -3.24
N PHE A 20 -11.56 6.68 -2.48
CA PHE A 20 -12.40 5.67 -1.83
C PHE A 20 -13.66 5.32 -2.62
N GLN A 21 -14.03 6.12 -3.62
CA GLN A 21 -15.11 5.80 -4.57
C GLN A 21 -14.63 4.88 -5.71
N SER A 22 -13.45 4.26 -5.59
CA SER A 22 -12.75 3.53 -6.66
C SER A 22 -13.42 2.27 -7.19
N ARG A 23 -14.62 1.90 -6.70
CA ARG A 23 -15.45 0.90 -7.40
C ARG A 23 -15.79 1.35 -8.84
N THR A 24 -15.69 2.65 -9.16
CA THR A 24 -15.96 3.21 -10.50
C THR A 24 -14.75 3.89 -11.17
N SER A 25 -13.59 3.99 -10.51
CA SER A 25 -12.46 4.75 -11.06
C SER A 25 -11.80 4.04 -12.23
N ASN A 26 -11.82 4.68 -13.39
CA ASN A 26 -11.08 4.23 -14.57
C ASN A 26 -9.57 4.34 -14.28
N LEU A 27 -8.76 3.39 -14.77
CA LEU A 27 -7.29 3.39 -14.62
C LEU A 27 -6.64 4.74 -14.98
N ARG A 28 -7.21 5.46 -15.95
CA ARG A 28 -6.73 6.80 -16.35
C ARG A 28 -6.86 7.83 -15.23
N GLU A 29 -7.98 7.85 -14.52
CA GLU A 29 -8.22 8.77 -13.41
C GLU A 29 -7.27 8.46 -12.25
N ALA A 30 -7.09 7.17 -11.96
CA ALA A 30 -6.16 6.73 -10.94
C ALA A 30 -4.73 7.20 -11.21
N VAL A 31 -4.27 7.13 -12.45
CA VAL A 31 -2.94 7.64 -12.85
C VAL A 31 -2.84 9.15 -12.69
N ILE A 32 -3.88 9.91 -13.05
CA ILE A 32 -3.91 11.38 -12.89
C ILE A 32 -3.81 11.74 -11.41
N ILE A 33 -4.68 11.18 -10.57
CA ILE A 33 -4.69 11.41 -9.12
C ILE A 33 -3.35 10.96 -8.51
N GLY A 34 -2.84 9.81 -8.94
CA GLY A 34 -1.56 9.27 -8.51
C GLY A 34 -0.37 10.18 -8.82
N SER A 35 -0.40 10.86 -9.97
CA SER A 35 0.65 11.82 -10.36
C SER A 35 0.70 13.03 -9.42
N VAL A 36 -0.45 13.46 -8.91
CA VAL A 36 -0.58 14.56 -7.94
C VAL A 36 -0.15 14.08 -6.56
N LEU A 37 -0.66 12.92 -6.12
CA LEU A 37 -0.29 12.28 -4.86
C LEU A 37 1.22 12.12 -4.72
N ARG A 38 1.91 11.71 -5.79
CA ARG A 38 3.36 11.54 -5.78
C ARG A 38 4.10 12.85 -5.48
N LYS A 39 3.65 13.97 -6.04
CA LYS A 39 4.32 15.28 -5.96
C LYS A 39 4.00 16.05 -4.69
N VAL A 40 2.78 15.93 -4.17
CA VAL A 40 2.33 16.72 -3.02
C VAL A 40 2.76 16.05 -1.70
N PRO A 41 3.36 16.80 -0.75
CA PRO A 41 3.69 16.26 0.57
C PRO A 41 2.43 16.12 1.44
N ILE A 42 2.17 14.92 1.95
CA ILE A 42 0.94 14.58 2.69
C ILE A 42 1.28 14.44 4.18
N PRO A 43 0.56 15.09 5.10
CA PRO A 43 0.79 14.87 6.52
C PRO A 43 0.54 13.40 6.88
N VAL A 44 1.42 12.84 7.72
CA VAL A 44 1.42 11.40 8.07
C VAL A 44 0.06 10.91 8.58
N LEU A 45 -0.65 11.72 9.37
CA LEU A 45 -1.97 11.36 9.89
C LEU A 45 -3.00 11.13 8.76
N HIS A 46 -3.00 12.00 7.75
CA HIS A 46 -3.90 11.86 6.60
C HIS A 46 -3.51 10.66 5.73
N SER A 47 -2.20 10.44 5.54
CA SER A 47 -1.69 9.27 4.84
C SER A 47 -2.06 7.96 5.54
N SER A 48 -2.02 7.95 6.88
CA SER A 48 -2.34 6.80 7.72
C SER A 48 -3.82 6.43 7.61
N VAL A 49 -4.71 7.42 7.70
CA VAL A 49 -6.15 7.22 7.52
C VAL A 49 -6.47 6.72 6.11
N ALA A 50 -5.81 7.28 5.09
CA ALA A 50 -5.98 6.83 3.71
C ALA A 50 -5.57 5.37 3.52
N LEU A 51 -4.41 4.98 4.06
CA LEU A 51 -3.92 3.60 4.01
C LEU A 51 -4.89 2.63 4.69
N LEU A 52 -5.34 2.96 5.91
CA LEU A 52 -6.34 2.15 6.63
C LEU A 52 -7.61 1.94 5.81
N LYS A 53 -8.12 3.02 5.20
CA LYS A 53 -9.37 2.93 4.45
C LYS A 53 -9.21 2.12 3.16
N ILE A 54 -8.10 2.27 2.44
CA ILE A 54 -7.81 1.49 1.23
C ILE A 54 -7.60 0.01 1.57
N ALA A 55 -6.89 -0.28 2.67
CA ALA A 55 -6.66 -1.65 3.13
C ALA A 55 -7.96 -2.37 3.52
N ASP A 56 -8.93 -1.64 4.08
CA ASP A 56 -10.23 -2.17 4.47
C ASP A 56 -11.14 -2.47 3.27
N MET A 57 -11.05 -1.68 2.20
CA MET A 57 -11.88 -1.83 0.99
C MET A 57 -11.67 -3.16 0.27
N GLU A 58 -12.72 -3.62 -0.43
CA GLU A 58 -12.60 -4.74 -1.38
C GLU A 58 -11.60 -4.40 -2.50
N ASP A 59 -10.77 -5.38 -2.83
CA ASP A 59 -9.71 -5.25 -3.81
C ASP A 59 -10.25 -5.02 -5.23
N CYS A 60 -10.13 -3.77 -5.69
CA CYS A 60 -10.07 -3.43 -7.10
C CYS A 60 -8.60 -3.18 -7.46
N GLY A 61 -8.16 -3.55 -8.67
CA GLY A 61 -6.74 -3.45 -9.07
C GLY A 61 -6.09 -2.06 -8.91
N THR A 62 -6.91 -1.02 -8.75
CA THR A 62 -6.52 0.37 -8.46
C THR A 62 -6.08 0.60 -7.01
N ASN A 63 -6.58 -0.17 -6.04
CA ASN A 63 -6.24 -0.02 -4.62
C ASN A 63 -4.75 -0.26 -4.39
N SER A 64 -4.18 -1.31 -4.98
CA SER A 64 -2.76 -1.61 -4.88
C SER A 64 -1.87 -0.51 -5.47
N TYR A 65 -2.35 0.21 -6.49
CA TYR A 65 -1.65 1.36 -7.04
C TYR A 65 -1.56 2.50 -6.03
N PHE A 66 -2.66 2.83 -5.35
CA PHE A 66 -2.67 3.87 -4.32
C PHE A 66 -1.92 3.47 -3.05
N LEU A 67 -2.03 2.22 -2.60
CA LEU A 67 -1.22 1.68 -1.51
C LEU A 67 0.26 1.89 -1.80
N LYS A 68 0.73 1.46 -2.99
CA LYS A 68 2.11 1.66 -3.40
C LYS A 68 2.54 3.13 -3.32
N LEU A 69 1.73 4.04 -3.86
CA LEU A 69 2.05 5.48 -3.87
C LEU A 69 2.16 6.09 -2.47
N LEU A 70 1.30 5.67 -1.54
CA LEU A 70 1.32 6.14 -0.16
C LEU A 70 2.50 5.53 0.61
N LEU A 71 2.80 4.25 0.40
CA LEU A 71 3.97 3.58 0.99
C LEU A 71 5.30 4.17 0.47
N ASP A 72 5.36 4.57 -0.81
CA ASP A 72 6.50 5.26 -1.42
C ASP A 72 6.83 6.61 -0.75
N LYS A 73 5.91 7.18 0.05
CA LYS A 73 6.18 8.38 0.85
C LYS A 73 7.10 8.12 2.04
N LYS A 74 7.30 6.86 2.44
CA LYS A 74 8.23 6.42 3.48
C LYS A 74 8.00 7.10 4.84
N TYR A 75 6.76 7.38 5.18
CA TYR A 75 6.44 7.90 6.51
C TYR A 75 6.64 6.82 7.57
N ALA A 76 7.00 7.26 8.79
CA ALA A 76 6.89 6.42 9.98
C ALA A 76 5.40 6.23 10.29
N LEU A 77 4.89 5.03 10.01
CA LEU A 77 3.46 4.72 10.15
C LEU A 77 3.20 4.09 11.52
N PRO A 78 2.06 4.38 12.17
CA PRO A 78 1.62 3.64 13.36
C PRO A 78 1.46 2.15 13.06
N TYR A 79 1.79 1.28 14.02
CA TYR A 79 1.70 -0.18 13.83
C TYR A 79 0.33 -0.66 13.38
N ARG A 80 -0.75 -0.10 13.94
CA ARG A 80 -2.13 -0.40 13.51
C ARG A 80 -2.34 -0.24 11.99
N VAL A 81 -1.66 0.72 11.36
CA VAL A 81 -1.73 0.93 9.91
C VAL A 81 -0.98 -0.17 9.17
N LEU A 82 0.21 -0.54 9.66
CA LEU A 82 1.00 -1.64 9.09
C LEU A 82 0.25 -2.97 9.20
N ASP A 83 -0.33 -3.26 10.36
CA ASP A 83 -1.11 -4.48 10.60
C ASP A 83 -2.31 -4.56 9.64
N SER A 84 -3.00 -3.43 9.41
CA SER A 84 -4.11 -3.37 8.46
C SER A 84 -3.67 -3.58 7.01
N VAL A 85 -2.54 -3.00 6.60
CA VAL A 85 -1.98 -3.19 5.25
C VAL A 85 -1.49 -4.63 5.07
N LEU A 86 -0.87 -5.22 6.07
CA LEU A 86 -0.48 -6.63 6.05
C LEU A 86 -1.72 -7.53 5.95
N ALA A 87 -2.75 -7.28 6.76
CA ALA A 87 -4.00 -8.03 6.71
C ALA A 87 -4.67 -7.94 5.33
N HIS A 88 -4.60 -6.78 4.67
CA HIS A 88 -5.06 -6.61 3.30
C HIS A 88 -4.32 -7.55 2.32
N PHE A 89 -2.98 -7.59 2.38
CA PHE A 89 -2.20 -8.52 1.55
C PHE A 89 -2.45 -10.00 1.90
N ALA A 90 -2.62 -10.31 3.18
CA ALA A 90 -2.84 -11.69 3.66
C ALA A 90 -4.15 -12.30 3.14
N ARG A 91 -5.16 -11.50 2.77
CA ARG A 91 -6.39 -11.99 2.12
C ARG A 91 -6.11 -12.76 0.83
N PHE A 92 -5.01 -12.47 0.15
CA PHE A 92 -4.61 -13.13 -1.10
C PHE A 92 -3.94 -14.51 -0.90
N ILE A 93 -3.76 -14.96 0.35
CA ILE A 93 -3.32 -16.34 0.64
C ILE A 93 -4.41 -17.34 0.22
N GLU A 94 -5.68 -17.02 0.48
CA GLU A 94 -6.82 -17.87 0.16
C GLU A 94 -7.43 -17.55 -1.21
N ASP A 95 -7.12 -16.37 -1.78
CA ASP A 95 -7.59 -15.96 -3.10
C ASP A 95 -6.98 -16.85 -4.20
N LYS A 96 -7.83 -17.27 -5.15
CA LYS A 96 -7.46 -18.08 -6.32
C LYS A 96 -7.12 -17.23 -7.54
N ARG A 97 -7.42 -15.94 -7.51
CA ARG A 97 -7.14 -15.01 -8.61
C ARG A 97 -5.65 -14.65 -8.63
N ASP A 98 -5.09 -14.54 -9.83
CA ASP A 98 -3.74 -14.03 -10.02
C ASP A 98 -3.73 -12.50 -9.84
N PRO A 99 -3.02 -11.97 -8.82
CA PRO A 99 -2.97 -10.53 -8.62
C PRO A 99 -2.14 -9.85 -9.72
N PRO A 100 -2.49 -8.61 -10.09
CA PRO A 100 -1.74 -7.89 -11.12
C PRO A 100 -0.33 -7.52 -10.64
N VAL A 101 0.59 -7.27 -11.58
CA VAL A 101 2.00 -6.89 -11.26
C VAL A 101 2.10 -5.70 -10.30
N ILE A 102 1.16 -4.75 -10.36
CA ILE A 102 1.14 -3.60 -9.46
C ILE A 102 0.93 -4.00 -7.99
N TRP A 103 0.19 -5.07 -7.73
CA TRP A 103 -0.01 -5.63 -6.39
C TRP A 103 1.31 -6.16 -5.83
N HIS A 104 2.05 -6.97 -6.60
CA HIS A 104 3.36 -7.47 -6.19
C HIS A 104 4.36 -6.33 -5.94
N ARG A 105 4.35 -5.30 -6.80
CA ARG A 105 5.19 -4.11 -6.61
C ARG A 105 4.79 -3.31 -5.36
N SER A 106 3.51 -3.25 -5.04
CA SER A 106 3.03 -2.62 -3.81
C SER A 106 3.53 -3.37 -2.58
N LEU A 107 3.45 -4.71 -2.60
CA LEU A 107 3.95 -5.55 -1.52
C LEU A 107 5.47 -5.43 -1.35
N LEU A 108 6.24 -5.46 -2.43
CA LEU A 108 7.68 -5.22 -2.36
C LEU A 108 8.01 -3.84 -1.76
N THR A 109 7.21 -2.82 -2.09
CA THR A 109 7.38 -1.47 -1.50
C THR A 109 7.10 -1.49 0.01
N PHE A 110 6.09 -2.24 0.45
CA PHE A 110 5.81 -2.43 1.87
C PHE A 110 6.99 -3.08 2.58
N ASP A 111 7.50 -4.21 2.07
CA ASP A 111 8.59 -4.95 2.69
C ASP A 111 9.90 -4.15 2.72
N GLN A 112 10.28 -3.52 1.61
CA GLN A 112 11.49 -2.69 1.56
C GLN A 112 11.50 -1.55 2.59
N ARG A 113 10.33 -1.08 3.02
CA ARG A 113 10.21 0.04 3.95
C ARG A 113 9.96 -0.40 5.39
N TYR A 114 9.14 -1.42 5.58
CA TYR A 114 8.58 -1.76 6.88
C TYR A 114 9.00 -3.13 7.39
N LYS A 115 9.86 -3.88 6.69
CA LYS A 115 10.36 -5.21 7.11
C LYS A 115 10.90 -5.30 8.55
N ASN A 116 11.47 -4.23 9.08
CA ASN A 116 12.00 -4.19 10.46
C ASN A 116 10.93 -3.88 11.52
N GLU A 117 9.76 -3.41 11.08
CA GLU A 117 8.60 -3.09 11.92
C GLU A 117 7.63 -4.27 12.04
N LEU A 118 7.96 -5.42 11.43
CA LEU A 118 7.15 -6.64 11.41
C LEU A 118 7.63 -7.64 12.45
N SER A 119 6.69 -8.30 13.12
CA SER A 119 6.99 -9.43 14.01
C SER A 119 7.39 -10.68 13.22
N GLU A 120 7.93 -11.71 13.89
CA GLU A 120 8.19 -13.01 13.25
C GLU A 120 6.92 -13.63 12.66
N GLU A 121 5.79 -13.51 13.36
CA GLU A 121 4.50 -14.04 12.89
C GLU A 121 4.06 -13.35 11.59
N ASP A 122 4.22 -12.03 11.52
CA ASP A 122 3.90 -11.23 10.33
C ASP A 122 4.75 -11.65 9.13
N LYS A 123 6.05 -11.87 9.36
CA LYS A 123 6.97 -12.37 8.32
C LYS A 123 6.64 -13.80 7.92
N GLY A 124 6.16 -14.63 8.84
CA GLY A 124 5.61 -15.95 8.54
C GLY A 124 4.46 -15.87 7.52
N LYS A 125 3.48 -15.01 7.79
CA LYS A 125 2.33 -14.76 6.89
C LYS A 125 2.79 -14.28 5.51
N LEU A 126 3.77 -13.38 5.45
CA LEU A 126 4.33 -12.91 4.17
C LEU A 126 5.05 -14.03 3.39
N LYS A 127 5.78 -14.91 4.07
CA LYS A 127 6.42 -16.07 3.43
C LYS A 127 5.36 -17.01 2.84
N ASP A 128 4.27 -17.26 3.55
CA ASP A 128 3.17 -18.10 3.04
C ASP A 128 2.43 -17.44 1.88
N LEU A 129 2.21 -16.12 1.95
CA LEU A 129 1.68 -15.35 0.83
C LEU A 129 2.55 -15.46 -0.42
N MET A 130 3.88 -15.39 -0.29
CA MET A 130 4.81 -15.53 -1.41
C MET A 130 4.93 -16.94 -1.96
N ARG A 131 4.63 -17.96 -1.15
CA ARG A 131 4.51 -19.34 -1.65
C ARG A 131 3.27 -19.52 -2.52
N ARG A 132 2.17 -18.82 -2.19
CA ARG A 132 0.92 -18.86 -2.94
C ARG A 132 0.95 -17.99 -4.18
N GLN A 133 1.27 -16.71 -4.01
CA GLN A 133 1.21 -15.66 -5.03
C GLN A 133 2.60 -15.32 -5.55
N LYS A 134 3.04 -16.02 -6.60
CA LYS A 134 4.40 -15.93 -7.13
C LYS A 134 4.51 -15.00 -8.33
N HIS A 135 5.50 -14.12 -8.29
CA HIS A 135 5.93 -13.33 -9.45
C HIS A 135 7.43 -13.49 -9.67
N TYR A 136 7.82 -13.95 -10.86
CA TYR A 136 9.18 -14.37 -11.21
C TYR A 136 10.29 -13.34 -10.89
N LEU A 137 10.03 -12.04 -11.04
CA LEU A 137 11.01 -10.98 -10.71
C LEU A 137 10.87 -10.38 -9.31
N VAL A 138 9.68 -10.45 -8.71
CA VAL A 138 9.36 -9.62 -7.52
C VAL A 138 9.43 -10.45 -6.25
N THR A 139 8.94 -11.69 -6.31
CA THR A 139 8.99 -12.61 -5.17
C THR A 139 10.41 -12.88 -4.69
N PRO A 140 11.44 -13.08 -5.55
CA PRO A 140 12.82 -13.25 -5.09
C PRO A 140 13.35 -12.02 -4.34
N GLU A 141 13.00 -10.82 -4.80
CA GLU A 141 13.39 -9.56 -4.14
C GLU A 141 12.74 -9.44 -2.76
N ILE A 142 11.44 -9.77 -2.65
CA ILE A 142 10.72 -9.82 -1.38
C ILE A 142 11.40 -10.78 -0.39
N HIS A 143 11.72 -12.01 -0.83
CA HIS A 143 12.44 -12.96 0.00
C HIS A 143 13.79 -12.41 0.48
N ARG A 144 14.56 -11.78 -0.40
CA ARG A 144 15.85 -11.15 -0.06
C ARG A 144 15.68 -10.05 0.99
N GLU A 145 14.65 -9.22 0.87
CA GLU A 145 14.37 -8.16 1.84
C GLU A 145 14.03 -8.75 3.22
N LEU A 146 13.16 -9.75 3.28
CA LEU A 146 12.74 -10.39 4.53
C LEU A 146 13.89 -11.14 5.22
N LEU A 147 14.77 -11.83 4.48
CA LEU A 147 15.94 -12.51 5.05
C LEU A 147 16.92 -11.53 5.71
N ASN A 148 17.04 -10.31 5.17
CA ASN A 148 17.94 -9.27 5.66
C ASN A 148 17.24 -8.29 6.62
N SER A 149 16.24 -8.74 7.38
CA SER A 149 15.45 -7.89 8.26
C SER A 149 15.43 -8.39 9.70
N ARG A 150 15.36 -7.46 10.66
CA ARG A 150 15.19 -7.78 12.09
C ARG A 150 13.71 -7.81 12.44
N ASN A 151 13.34 -8.54 13.49
CA ASN A 151 11.95 -8.56 13.94
C ASN A 151 11.68 -7.39 14.86
N ARG A 152 10.43 -6.93 14.85
CA ARG A 152 9.90 -6.06 15.89
C ARG A 152 9.75 -6.86 17.19
N GLY A 153 10.33 -6.34 18.26
CA GLY A 153 10.30 -6.95 19.60
C GLY A 153 11.54 -7.78 19.85
#